data_AF-A0A928RNX9-F1
#
_entry.id   AF-A0A928RNX9-F1
#
_cell.length_a   1.000
_cell.length_b   1.000
_cell.length_c   1.000
_cell.angle_alpha   90.00
_cell.angle_beta   90.00
_cell.angle_gamma   90.00
#
_symmetry.space_group_name_H-M   'P 1'
#
loop_
_entity.id
_entity.type
_entity.pdbx_description
1 polymer ?
#
loop_
_entity_poly.entity_id
_entity_poly.type
_entity_poly.pdbx_seq_one_letter_code
_entity_poly.pdbx_strand_id
1 'polypeptide(L)'
;MENTYNDQLLPENFEEMAKAYAKALKNKGFVFIRLEEEEFNLLIGEILILLEKMQACLKKLCKKINSAELSSKIVYSEKMLQEKFGKKKPHKFVCVENENNAFLSLIAIQNTLTIKLMLLSIKSGEFEICNSIITAISSIFAESFSCEGFILDIN
;
A
#
# COMPACT_ATOMS: atom_id res chain seq x y z
N MET A 1 26.60 -33.19 -36.68
CA MET A 1 26.50 -31.92 -35.94
C MET A 1 26.84 -32.26 -34.50
N GLU A 2 28.08 -32.00 -34.10
CA GLU A 2 28.54 -32.27 -32.75
C GLU A 2 27.93 -31.23 -31.81
N ASN A 3 27.28 -31.70 -30.75
CA ASN A 3 26.89 -30.88 -29.62
C ASN A 3 28.16 -30.41 -28.90
N THR A 4 28.69 -29.26 -29.26
CA THR A 4 29.67 -28.54 -28.46
C THR A 4 28.95 -27.95 -27.24
N TYR A 5 28.69 -28.80 -26.25
CA TYR A 5 28.65 -28.32 -24.87
C TYR A 5 30.05 -27.76 -24.62
N ASN A 6 30.13 -26.44 -24.52
CA ASN A 6 31.36 -25.76 -24.16
C ASN A 6 31.67 -26.17 -22.72
N ASP A 7 32.50 -27.21 -22.58
CA ASP A 7 33.16 -27.65 -21.34
C ASP A 7 34.16 -26.59 -20.87
N GLN A 8 33.68 -25.36 -20.67
CA GLN A 8 34.41 -24.37 -19.90
C GLN A 8 34.28 -24.81 -18.44
N LEU A 9 35.42 -25.21 -17.87
CA LEU A 9 35.56 -25.62 -16.47
C LEU A 9 34.64 -24.81 -15.56
N LEU A 10 33.72 -25.50 -14.88
CA LEU A 10 32.98 -24.94 -13.76
C LEU A 10 34.01 -24.41 -12.74
N PRO A 11 34.01 -23.11 -12.41
CA PRO A 11 34.96 -22.57 -11.43
C PRO A 11 34.81 -23.30 -10.10
N GLU A 12 35.91 -23.80 -9.52
CA GLU A 12 35.90 -24.59 -8.28
C GLU A 12 35.38 -23.78 -7.07
N ASN A 13 35.42 -22.45 -7.17
CA ASN A 13 34.93 -21.56 -6.14
C ASN A 13 33.44 -21.27 -6.32
N PHE A 14 32.61 -21.84 -5.44
CA PHE A 14 31.16 -21.65 -5.40
C PHE A 14 30.74 -20.17 -5.39
N GLU A 15 31.55 -19.29 -4.81
CA GLU A 15 31.27 -17.85 -4.75
C GLU A 15 31.35 -17.18 -6.14
N GLU A 16 32.34 -17.58 -6.95
CA GLU A 16 32.51 -17.04 -8.31
C GLU A 16 31.42 -17.57 -9.25
N MET A 17 31.00 -18.82 -9.06
CA MET A 17 29.88 -19.40 -9.78
C MET A 17 28.56 -18.68 -9.45
N ALA A 18 28.31 -18.40 -8.16
CA ALA A 18 27.14 -17.63 -7.72
C ALA A 18 27.16 -16.20 -8.29
N LYS A 19 28.32 -15.52 -8.28
CA LYS A 19 28.50 -14.19 -8.88
C LYS A 19 28.25 -14.19 -10.39
N ALA A 20 28.76 -15.19 -11.12
CA ALA A 20 28.53 -15.33 -12.56
C ALA A 20 27.06 -15.59 -12.87
N TYR A 21 26.39 -16.44 -12.10
CA TYR A 21 24.96 -16.75 -12.25
C TYR A 21 24.08 -15.52 -11.95
N ALA A 22 24.35 -14.82 -10.84
CA ALA A 22 23.66 -13.57 -10.50
C ALA A 22 23.87 -12.49 -11.57
N LYS A 23 25.08 -12.36 -12.11
CA LYS A 23 25.39 -11.43 -13.21
C LYS A 23 24.67 -11.80 -14.51
N ALA A 24 24.60 -13.09 -14.85
CA ALA A 24 23.85 -13.56 -16.02
C ALA A 24 22.34 -13.33 -15.87
N LEU A 25 21.79 -13.56 -14.68
CA LEU A 25 20.39 -13.28 -14.35
C LEU A 25 20.07 -11.78 -14.40
N LYS A 26 21.00 -10.94 -13.92
CA LYS A 26 20.92 -9.47 -13.98
C LYS A 26 20.96 -8.97 -15.44
N ASN A 27 21.90 -9.46 -16.24
CA ASN A 27 22.06 -9.08 -17.64
C ASN A 27 20.89 -9.53 -18.52
N LYS A 28 20.22 -10.63 -18.16
CA LYS A 28 19.01 -11.10 -18.86
C LYS A 28 17.72 -10.42 -18.40
N GLY A 29 17.78 -9.44 -17.49
CA GLY A 29 16.62 -8.64 -17.04
C GLY A 29 15.65 -9.35 -16.09
N PHE A 30 15.71 -10.68 -15.94
CA PHE A 30 14.77 -11.46 -15.14
C PHE A 30 14.72 -11.08 -13.65
N VAL A 31 15.85 -10.67 -13.05
CA VAL A 31 15.89 -10.28 -11.63
C VAL A 31 15.23 -8.93 -11.40
N PHE A 32 15.41 -7.97 -12.32
CA PHE A 32 14.84 -6.64 -12.18
C PHE A 32 13.32 -6.65 -12.35
N ILE A 33 12.81 -7.39 -13.34
CA ILE A 33 11.37 -7.51 -13.58
C ILE A 33 10.66 -8.10 -12.34
N ARG A 34 11.24 -9.15 -11.73
CA ARG A 34 10.67 -9.75 -10.52
C ARG A 34 10.69 -8.81 -9.32
N LEU A 35 11.80 -8.09 -9.11
CA LEU A 35 11.90 -7.12 -8.01
C LEU A 35 10.89 -5.98 -8.17
N GLU A 36 10.72 -5.44 -9.38
CA GLU A 36 9.73 -4.40 -9.66
C GLU A 36 8.29 -4.89 -9.43
N GLU A 37 7.99 -6.12 -9.84
CA GLU A 37 6.69 -6.76 -9.60
C GLU A 37 6.45 -7.00 -8.09
N GLU A 38 7.46 -7.43 -7.34
CA GLU A 38 7.38 -7.60 -5.89
C GLU A 38 7.19 -6.26 -5.17
N GLU A 39 7.94 -5.23 -5.52
CA GLU A 39 7.76 -3.86 -5.00
C GLU A 39 6.34 -3.34 -5.27
N PHE A 40 5.85 -3.54 -6.48
CA PHE A 40 4.50 -3.17 -6.86
C PHE A 40 3.44 -3.89 -6.02
N ASN A 41 3.62 -5.20 -5.84
CA ASN A 41 2.74 -6.04 -5.03
C ASN A 41 2.76 -5.65 -3.55
N LEU A 42 3.92 -5.28 -3.02
CA LEU A 42 4.07 -4.77 -1.65
C LEU A 42 3.33 -3.44 -1.49
N LEU A 43 3.49 -2.51 -2.43
CA LEU A 43 2.83 -1.20 -2.38
C LEU A 43 1.30 -1.34 -2.29
N ILE A 44 0.69 -2.21 -3.10
CA ILE A 44 -0.76 -2.47 -3.03
C ILE A 44 -1.13 -3.07 -1.67
N GLY A 45 -0.34 -4.02 -1.17
CA GLY A 45 -0.56 -4.63 0.15
C GLY A 45 -0.52 -3.60 1.27
N GLU A 46 0.44 -2.68 1.25
CA GLU A 46 0.55 -1.60 2.22
C GLU A 46 -0.65 -0.64 2.15
N ILE A 47 -1.12 -0.30 0.96
CA ILE A 47 -2.31 0.55 0.77
C ILE A 47 -3.54 -0.12 1.39
N LEU A 48 -3.76 -1.41 1.14
CA LEU A 48 -4.88 -2.15 1.73
C LEU A 48 -4.76 -2.21 3.26
N ILE A 49 -3.54 -2.38 3.79
CA ILE A 49 -3.30 -2.34 5.24
C ILE A 49 -3.64 -0.96 5.82
N LEU A 50 -3.28 0.13 5.14
CA LEU A 50 -3.62 1.47 5.60
C LEU A 50 -5.14 1.68 5.64
N LEU A 51 -5.87 1.24 4.61
CA LEU A 51 -7.34 1.29 4.58
C LEU A 51 -7.96 0.52 5.76
N GLU A 52 -7.48 -0.69 6.06
CA GLU A 52 -7.98 -1.47 7.21
C GLU A 52 -7.62 -0.81 8.55
N LYS A 53 -6.43 -0.21 8.68
CA LYS A 53 -6.04 0.56 9.87
C LYS A 53 -6.95 1.78 10.07
N MET A 54 -7.32 2.48 8.99
CA MET A 54 -8.32 3.56 9.07
C MET A 54 -9.64 3.04 9.62
N GLN A 55 -10.15 1.89 9.15
CA GLN A 55 -11.38 1.30 9.69
C GLN A 55 -11.26 0.97 11.19
N ALA A 56 -10.10 0.48 11.63
CA ALA A 56 -9.85 0.19 13.03
C ALA A 56 -9.89 1.46 13.89
N CYS A 57 -9.28 2.57 13.43
CA CYS A 57 -9.36 3.87 14.10
C CYS A 57 -10.81 4.39 14.14
N LEU A 58 -11.56 4.29 13.05
CA LEU A 58 -12.96 4.77 13.00
C LEU A 58 -13.88 4.05 13.97
N LYS A 59 -13.69 2.73 14.17
CA LYS A 59 -14.43 1.96 15.19
C LYS A 59 -14.19 2.50 16.60
N LYS A 60 -12.98 3.02 16.86
CA LYS A 60 -12.59 3.58 18.16
C LYS A 60 -13.13 5.00 18.37
N LEU A 61 -13.31 5.77 17.30
CA LEU A 61 -13.75 7.16 17.33
C LEU A 61 -15.26 7.35 17.55
N CYS A 62 -16.06 6.28 17.72
CA CYS A 62 -17.44 6.33 18.20
C CYS A 62 -18.36 7.39 17.54
N LYS A 63 -18.26 7.60 16.22
CA LYS A 63 -19.00 8.63 15.44
C LYS A 63 -18.47 10.07 15.52
N LYS A 64 -17.27 10.29 16.05
CA LYS A 64 -16.49 11.52 15.80
C LYS A 64 -15.96 11.47 14.37
N ILE A 65 -15.97 12.60 13.64
CA ILE A 65 -15.91 12.66 12.15
C ILE A 65 -17.19 12.04 11.54
N ASN A 66 -17.51 12.35 10.27
CA ASN A 66 -18.51 11.63 9.49
C ASN A 66 -18.07 10.16 9.24
N SER A 67 -17.92 9.37 10.31
CA SER A 67 -17.23 8.07 10.32
C SER A 67 -17.99 7.02 9.53
N ALA A 68 -19.32 7.12 9.44
CA ALA A 68 -20.14 6.22 8.65
C ALA A 68 -19.88 6.40 7.15
N GLU A 69 -19.84 7.65 6.69
CA GLU A 69 -19.51 7.94 5.30
C GLU A 69 -18.06 7.57 4.98
N LEU A 70 -17.11 7.94 5.85
CA LEU A 70 -15.70 7.58 5.66
C LEU A 70 -15.50 6.07 5.63
N SER A 71 -16.17 5.32 6.51
CA SER A 71 -16.11 3.86 6.49
C SER A 71 -16.66 3.29 5.18
N SER A 72 -17.75 3.84 4.64
CA SER A 72 -18.30 3.42 3.36
C SER A 72 -17.33 3.67 2.21
N LYS A 73 -16.73 4.87 2.15
CA LYS A 73 -15.71 5.21 1.14
C LYS A 73 -14.50 4.28 1.23
N ILE A 74 -14.00 3.98 2.44
CA ILE A 74 -12.87 3.07 2.62
C ILE A 74 -13.20 1.66 2.10
N VAL A 75 -14.37 1.11 2.44
CA VAL A 75 -14.79 -0.22 1.95
C VAL A 75 -14.90 -0.23 0.43
N TYR A 76 -15.45 0.83 -0.16
CA TYR A 76 -15.54 0.97 -1.61
C TYR A 76 -14.17 1.04 -2.27
N SER A 77 -13.26 1.88 -1.76
CA SER A 77 -11.89 2.00 -2.25
C SER A 77 -11.10 0.69 -2.15
N GLU A 78 -11.27 -0.04 -1.05
CA GLU A 78 -10.67 -1.36 -0.87
C GLU A 78 -11.16 -2.32 -1.97
N LYS A 79 -12.47 -2.37 -2.20
CA LYS A 79 -13.06 -3.24 -3.21
C LYS A 79 -12.56 -2.90 -4.62
N MET A 80 -12.50 -1.61 -4.98
CA MET A 80 -11.96 -1.17 -6.27
C MET A 80 -10.51 -1.64 -6.48
N LEU A 81 -9.66 -1.50 -5.47
CA LEU A 81 -8.26 -1.93 -5.56
C LEU A 81 -8.13 -3.46 -5.66
N GLN A 82 -8.99 -4.20 -4.96
CA GLN A 82 -9.01 -5.67 -5.05
C GLN A 82 -9.49 -6.16 -6.41
N GLU A 83 -10.55 -5.56 -6.96
CA GLU A 83 -11.07 -5.87 -8.29
C GLU A 83 -10.04 -5.54 -9.38
N LYS A 84 -9.30 -4.42 -9.23
CA LYS A 84 -8.30 -4.00 -10.22
C LYS A 84 -7.00 -4.81 -10.16
N PHE A 85 -6.47 -5.05 -8.96
CA PHE A 85 -5.12 -5.62 -8.78
C PHE A 85 -5.11 -7.05 -8.22
N GLY A 86 -6.27 -7.66 -7.98
CA GLY A 86 -6.40 -9.07 -7.60
C GLY A 86 -5.84 -9.43 -6.22
N LYS A 87 -5.60 -8.45 -5.34
CA LYS A 87 -5.06 -8.68 -3.99
C LYS A 87 -6.15 -9.07 -2.99
N LYS A 88 -5.80 -9.93 -2.02
CA LYS A 88 -6.69 -10.32 -0.92
C LYS A 88 -6.76 -9.23 0.14
N LYS A 89 -7.90 -9.16 0.84
CA LYS A 89 -8.11 -8.33 2.03
C LYS A 89 -7.07 -8.69 3.12
N PRO A 90 -6.41 -7.68 3.73
CA PRO A 90 -5.52 -7.92 4.86
C PRO A 90 -6.29 -8.44 6.09
N HIS A 91 -5.56 -8.95 7.06
CA HIS A 91 -6.14 -9.29 8.37
C HIS A 91 -6.74 -8.04 9.04
N LYS A 92 -7.82 -8.24 9.79
CA LYS A 92 -8.49 -7.15 10.51
C LYS A 92 -7.57 -6.60 11.61
N PHE A 93 -7.48 -5.28 11.68
CA PHE A 93 -6.74 -4.58 12.74
C PHE A 93 -7.69 -4.14 13.86
N VAL A 94 -7.16 -4.06 15.07
CA VAL A 94 -7.83 -3.51 16.25
C VAL A 94 -7.02 -2.31 16.72
N CYS A 95 -7.67 -1.15 16.86
CA CYS A 95 -7.04 0.04 17.41
C CYS A 95 -7.04 -0.05 18.94
N VAL A 96 -5.84 -0.04 19.54
CA VAL A 96 -5.63 -0.10 21.00
C VAL A 96 -5.43 1.28 21.63
N GLU A 97 -5.32 2.32 20.81
CA GLU A 97 -5.06 3.70 21.24
C GLU A 97 -6.30 4.35 21.86
N ASN A 98 -6.10 5.40 22.65
CA ASN A 98 -7.21 6.25 23.12
C ASN A 98 -7.81 7.08 21.96
N GLU A 99 -8.94 7.74 22.16
CA GLU A 99 -9.65 8.44 21.08
C GLU A 99 -8.82 9.54 20.42
N ASN A 100 -8.11 10.35 21.21
CA ASN A 100 -7.28 11.44 20.69
C ASN A 100 -6.12 10.90 19.84
N ASN A 101 -5.44 9.86 20.31
CA ASN A 101 -4.37 9.22 19.56
C ASN A 101 -4.91 8.49 18.33
N ALA A 102 -6.08 7.84 18.43
CA ALA A 102 -6.73 7.20 17.28
C ALA A 102 -7.08 8.21 16.18
N PHE A 103 -7.45 9.43 16.55
CA PHE A 103 -7.69 10.54 15.62
C PHE A 103 -6.40 11.03 14.96
N LEU A 104 -5.35 11.30 15.74
CA LEU A 104 -4.04 11.70 15.20
C LEU A 104 -3.46 10.62 14.29
N SER A 105 -3.58 9.36 14.68
CA SER A 105 -3.22 8.19 13.87
C SER A 105 -4.04 8.15 12.58
N LEU A 106 -5.35 8.42 12.63
CA LEU A 106 -6.19 8.47 11.44
C LEU A 106 -5.72 9.53 10.43
N ILE A 107 -5.31 10.71 10.89
CA ILE A 107 -4.73 11.78 10.03
C ILE A 107 -3.40 11.32 9.44
N ALA A 108 -2.50 10.77 10.26
CA ALA A 108 -1.20 10.29 9.80
C ALA A 108 -1.36 9.16 8.75
N ILE A 109 -2.31 8.26 8.96
CA ILE A 109 -2.65 7.19 8.02
C ILE A 109 -3.20 7.77 6.72
N GLN A 110 -4.09 8.77 6.75
CA GLN A 110 -4.64 9.41 5.55
C GLN A 110 -3.55 10.08 4.71
N ASN A 111 -2.61 10.80 5.34
CA ASN A 111 -1.47 11.40 4.64
C ASN A 111 -0.59 10.34 3.97
N THR A 112 -0.28 9.27 4.72
CA THR A 112 0.53 8.15 4.20
C THR A 112 -0.18 7.44 3.04
N LEU A 113 -1.49 7.23 3.16
CA LEU A 113 -2.32 6.62 2.12
C LEU A 113 -2.28 7.46 0.84
N THR A 114 -2.42 8.78 0.97
CA THR A 114 -2.39 9.72 -0.16
C THR A 114 -1.06 9.64 -0.91
N ILE A 115 0.07 9.64 -0.20
CA ILE A 115 1.41 9.48 -0.80
C ILE A 115 1.53 8.13 -1.51
N LYS A 116 1.10 7.03 -0.88
CA LYS A 116 1.20 5.70 -1.48
C LYS A 116 0.29 5.53 -2.69
N LEU A 117 -0.90 6.13 -2.69
CA LEU A 117 -1.79 6.14 -3.86
C LEU A 117 -1.23 6.96 -5.02
N MET A 118 -0.55 8.09 -4.75
CA MET A 118 0.20 8.80 -5.79
C MET A 118 1.36 7.96 -6.34
N LEU A 119 2.07 7.23 -5.49
CA LEU A 119 3.13 6.32 -5.97
C LEU A 119 2.54 5.17 -6.80
N LEU A 120 1.39 4.63 -6.38
CA LEU A 120 0.69 3.57 -7.10
C LEU A 120 0.23 4.06 -8.47
N SER A 121 -0.30 5.28 -8.58
CA SER A 121 -0.73 5.82 -9.88
C SER A 121 0.43 5.98 -10.84
N ILE A 122 1.59 6.43 -10.36
CA ILE A 122 2.81 6.54 -11.17
C ILE A 122 3.29 5.15 -11.63
N LYS A 123 3.30 4.16 -10.74
CA LYS A 123 3.80 2.80 -11.07
C LYS A 123 2.83 1.97 -11.91
N SER A 124 1.51 2.15 -11.74
CA SER A 124 0.47 1.37 -12.46
C SER A 124 -0.10 2.05 -13.70
N GLY A 125 0.02 3.38 -13.80
CA GLY A 125 -0.72 4.19 -14.78
C GLY A 125 -2.20 4.42 -14.41
N GLU A 126 -2.70 3.90 -13.28
CA GLU A 126 -4.11 3.98 -12.88
C GLU A 126 -4.44 5.28 -12.14
N PHE A 127 -4.29 6.41 -12.83
CA PHE A 127 -4.48 7.75 -12.26
C PHE A 127 -5.92 7.99 -11.79
N GLU A 128 -6.92 7.59 -12.58
CA GLU A 128 -8.32 7.85 -12.27
C GLU A 128 -8.77 7.14 -10.99
N ILE A 129 -8.43 5.86 -10.85
CA ILE A 129 -8.79 5.07 -9.66
C ILE A 129 -8.11 5.66 -8.42
N CYS A 130 -6.81 5.90 -8.50
CA CYS A 130 -6.06 6.43 -7.35
C CYS A 130 -6.56 7.82 -6.96
N ASN A 131 -6.80 8.71 -7.92
CA ASN A 131 -7.30 10.05 -7.65
C ASN A 131 -8.73 10.03 -7.08
N SER A 132 -9.60 9.17 -7.62
CA SER A 132 -10.96 8.98 -7.09
C SER A 132 -10.93 8.58 -5.61
N ILE A 133 -10.06 7.65 -5.22
CA ILE A 133 -9.87 7.23 -3.83
C ILE A 133 -9.35 8.39 -2.97
N ILE A 134 -8.31 9.10 -3.44
CA ILE A 134 -7.72 10.24 -2.72
C ILE A 134 -8.78 11.31 -2.47
N THR A 135 -9.52 11.71 -3.50
CA THR A 135 -10.57 12.74 -3.38
C THR A 135 -11.68 12.30 -2.45
N ALA A 136 -12.18 11.07 -2.60
CA ALA A 136 -13.30 10.56 -1.81
C ALA A 136 -12.99 10.47 -0.30
N ILE A 137 -11.74 10.16 0.05
CA ILE A 137 -11.31 10.11 1.44
C ILE A 137 -11.01 11.52 1.95
N SER A 138 -10.25 12.31 1.20
CA SER A 138 -9.76 13.63 1.65
C SER A 138 -10.87 14.67 1.78
N SER A 139 -11.94 14.58 0.98
CA SER A 139 -13.10 15.48 1.11
C SER A 139 -13.74 15.38 2.50
N ILE A 140 -13.84 14.17 3.05
CA ILE A 140 -14.45 13.95 4.37
C ILE A 140 -13.59 14.56 5.48
N PHE A 141 -12.26 14.49 5.36
CA PHE A 141 -11.37 15.17 6.30
C PHE A 141 -11.53 16.69 6.17
N ALA A 142 -11.52 17.23 4.95
CA ALA A 142 -11.71 18.66 4.73
C ALA A 142 -13.04 19.19 5.30
N GLU A 143 -14.14 18.44 5.12
CA GLU A 143 -15.45 18.75 5.70
C GLU A 143 -15.41 18.67 7.23
N SER A 144 -14.79 17.62 7.78
CA SER A 144 -14.74 17.40 9.23
C SER A 144 -13.85 18.41 9.97
N PHE A 145 -12.85 19.00 9.30
CA PHE A 145 -11.99 20.05 9.85
C PHE A 145 -12.49 21.48 9.59
N SER A 146 -13.38 21.68 8.61
CA SER A 146 -13.96 22.99 8.30
C SER A 146 -15.19 23.32 9.15
N CYS A 147 -15.85 22.33 9.76
CA CYS A 147 -16.81 22.56 10.82
C CYS A 147 -16.07 22.95 12.12
N GLU A 148 -16.25 24.20 12.58
CA GLU A 148 -15.91 24.64 13.93
C GLU A 148 -16.50 23.65 14.96
N GLY A 149 -15.69 22.76 15.52
CA GLY A 149 -16.23 21.74 16.43
C GLY A 149 -15.33 20.57 16.82
N PHE A 150 -14.13 20.43 16.27
CA PHE A 150 -13.21 19.42 16.79
C PHE A 150 -12.44 19.96 18.02
N ILE A 151 -13.06 19.86 19.18
CA ILE A 151 -12.38 20.07 20.46
C ILE A 151 -11.72 18.75 20.84
N LEU A 152 -10.39 18.72 20.85
CA LEU A 152 -9.64 17.65 21.50
C LEU A 152 -9.90 17.78 23.00
N ASP A 153 -10.59 16.80 23.59
CA ASP A 153 -10.70 16.71 25.04
C ASP A 153 -9.32 16.33 25.59
N ILE A 154 -8.56 17.33 26.01
CA ILE A 154 -7.30 17.17 26.73
C ILE A 154 -7.68 16.97 28.21
N ASN A 155 -7.96 15.72 28.59
CA ASN A 155 -7.99 15.31 29.99
C ASN A 155 -6.66 14.63 30.35
#